data_AF-A0A7J5BBR3-F1
#
_entry.id   AF-A0A7J5BBR3-F1
#
_cell.length_a   1.000
_cell.length_b   1.000
_cell.length_c   1.000
_cell.angle_alpha   90.00
_cell.angle_beta   90.00
_cell.angle_gamma   90.00
#
_symmetry.space_group_name_H-M   'P 1'
#
loop_
_entity.id
_entity.type
_entity.pdbx_description
1 polymer ?
#
loop_
_entity_poly.entity_id
_entity_poly.type
_entity_poly.pdbx_seq_one_letter_code
_entity_poly.pdbx_strand_id
1 'polypeptide(L)'
;MADFFDDPDFAEQMARQGIRHQPGMSAELLEQLAPLLKAEGVDLDDPDNPPNLETLNAAMAVAVERHNMHLHTPVGRHRDLALAMLREIAVAIAEGDSDTAVDLFDSIQPEETDVRPAASHVIGVSLGLLDEWFADQSIQRDVLRATVPKLFSKPSRNVARDLLSLAIKGRATGSLDQLIRRNGGLVVTEAGALAVAGALIARAKGAGVSVAELGGQVLTAIELPVNSGGPAFLTEPVADIDWEAVQREPLLRGLREWLDGEDFLPSEADGVLQTLVTIFSAMRRHHRPIEKPADVEMLSKHLDEFVEGFGPLDDIELAIDTLLHYQMARAEAAAEWGQIHDEPDGTVTLDMELGALTKDAEEHTNALPDEERMSAFTRTRLYSATREFIHWVGDRGQSVTSTGVLRRADIATVAGMLGIEAVGVAKLPPAGEAGGVRHVKSMLDIPELVIWWDALKAGQIIEVTKTRVRLGRQGQRLHAGEPWTTSVMDSMIEGGVEMGVANFCIDEGFDSGYGKDGSARVMFLIAATHGAIRHAPSIDTSEIDPETFERIDHTKQLFGPLCSLGIFEQNGKDVAVPVAWGGPVARGLLQGVTRDYVE
;
A
#
# COMPACT_ATOMS: atom_id res chain seq x y z
N MET A 1 25.63 6.40 28.66
CA MET A 1 26.79 5.71 28.07
C MET A 1 26.97 6.29 26.70
N ALA A 2 28.20 6.62 26.29
CA ALA A 2 28.41 7.04 24.90
C ALA A 2 28.06 5.86 24.01
N ASP A 3 27.26 6.10 22.96
CA ASP A 3 26.88 5.06 22.02
C ASP A 3 28.14 4.55 21.33
N PHE A 4 28.29 3.23 21.18
CA PHE A 4 29.44 2.59 20.53
C PHE A 4 29.66 3.14 19.10
N PHE A 5 28.56 3.60 18.47
CA PHE A 5 28.57 4.22 17.14
C PHE A 5 29.02 5.69 17.12
N ASP A 6 29.09 6.35 18.29
CA ASP A 6 29.56 7.73 18.43
C ASP A 6 31.09 7.83 18.65
N ASP A 7 31.81 6.70 18.68
CA ASP A 7 33.28 6.71 18.73
C ASP A 7 33.86 7.28 17.42
N PRO A 8 34.59 8.41 17.47
CA PRO A 8 35.16 9.05 16.28
C PRO A 8 36.13 8.14 15.50
N ASP A 9 36.89 7.30 16.21
CA ASP A 9 37.88 6.40 15.60
C ASP A 9 37.18 5.25 14.87
N PHE A 10 36.03 4.79 15.39
CA PHE A 10 35.19 3.77 14.76
C PHE A 10 34.45 4.32 13.53
N ALA A 11 33.87 5.51 13.63
CA ALA A 11 33.21 6.21 12.52
C ALA A 11 34.17 6.50 11.35
N GLU A 12 35.41 6.91 11.65
CA GLU A 12 36.44 7.14 10.63
C GLU A 12 36.88 5.82 9.96
N GLN A 13 36.90 4.71 10.70
CA GLN A 13 37.22 3.39 10.17
C GLN A 13 36.10 2.87 9.23
N MET A 14 34.83 3.10 9.57
CA MET A 14 33.68 2.81 8.71
C MET A 14 33.71 3.61 7.39
N ALA A 15 34.01 4.91 7.46
CA ALA A 15 34.09 5.78 6.29
C ALA A 15 35.21 5.36 5.32
N ARG A 16 36.38 4.93 5.83
CA ARG A 16 37.51 4.47 5.00
C ARG A 16 37.25 3.16 4.28
N GLN A 17 36.33 2.33 4.77
CA GLN A 17 35.95 1.06 4.15
C GLN A 17 34.69 1.17 3.26
N GLY A 18 34.16 2.39 3.07
CA GLY A 18 32.99 2.63 2.22
C GLY A 18 31.66 2.24 2.86
N ILE A 19 31.63 2.07 4.18
CA ILE A 19 30.43 1.72 4.94
C ILE A 19 29.72 3.02 5.32
N ARG A 20 28.51 3.23 4.80
CA ARG A 20 27.61 4.30 5.24
C ARG A 20 26.70 3.73 6.32
N HIS A 21 26.73 4.33 7.52
CA HIS A 21 25.65 4.20 8.50
C HIS A 21 24.35 4.62 7.80
N GLN A 22 23.40 3.70 7.62
CA GLN A 22 22.04 4.04 7.21
C GLN A 22 21.30 4.52 8.48
N PRO A 23 20.91 5.79 8.58
CA PRO A 23 20.03 6.22 9.67
C PRO A 23 18.70 5.48 9.50
N GLY A 24 18.29 4.70 10.50
CA GLY A 24 17.05 3.91 10.47
C GLY A 24 17.05 2.59 11.24
N MET A 25 18.21 2.08 11.68
CA MET A 25 18.24 0.94 12.62
C MET A 25 17.84 1.48 14.00
N SER A 26 16.62 1.19 14.47
CA SER A 26 16.17 1.64 15.79
C SER A 26 17.11 1.09 16.87
N ALA A 27 17.43 1.90 17.87
CA ALA A 27 18.20 1.44 19.04
C ALA A 27 17.56 0.20 19.70
N GLU A 28 16.23 0.10 19.60
CA GLU A 28 15.42 -1.04 20.04
C GLU A 28 15.73 -2.34 19.27
N LEU A 29 15.91 -2.29 17.94
CA LEU A 29 16.27 -3.48 17.16
C LEU A 29 17.67 -3.98 17.53
N LEU A 30 18.62 -3.07 17.79
CA LEU A 30 19.95 -3.43 18.28
C LEU A 30 19.90 -4.04 19.69
N GLU A 31 19.04 -3.52 20.58
CA GLU A 31 18.79 -4.10 21.89
C GLU A 31 18.20 -5.52 21.80
N GLN A 32 17.28 -5.76 20.87
CA GLN A 32 16.70 -7.08 20.62
C GLN A 32 17.70 -8.08 20.01
N LEU A 33 18.64 -7.61 19.18
CA LEU A 33 19.67 -8.45 18.57
C LEU A 33 20.86 -8.70 19.51
N ALA A 34 21.09 -7.86 20.52
CA ALA A 34 22.24 -7.95 21.43
C ALA A 34 22.42 -9.34 22.10
N PRO A 35 21.37 -10.03 22.60
CA PRO A 35 21.52 -11.38 23.16
C PRO A 35 21.97 -12.41 22.12
N LEU A 36 21.53 -12.26 20.86
CA LEU A 36 21.87 -13.15 19.76
C LEU A 36 23.29 -12.90 19.25
N LEU A 37 23.71 -11.64 19.20
CA LEU A 37 25.10 -11.25 18.91
C LEU A 37 26.06 -11.78 19.97
N LYS A 38 25.69 -11.68 21.25
CA LYS A 38 26.48 -12.22 22.37
C LYS A 38 26.62 -13.74 22.28
N ALA A 39 25.57 -14.44 21.84
CA ALA A 39 25.62 -15.88 21.58
C ALA A 39 26.54 -16.26 20.41
N GLU A 40 26.74 -15.36 19.44
CA GLU A 40 27.71 -15.49 18.34
C GLU A 40 29.13 -14.99 18.71
N GLY A 41 29.35 -14.62 19.98
CA GLY A 41 30.64 -14.17 20.50
C GLY A 41 30.96 -12.70 20.24
N VAL A 42 29.95 -11.89 19.89
CA VAL A 42 30.05 -10.44 19.70
C VAL A 42 29.32 -9.72 20.84
N ASP A 43 30.07 -9.04 21.70
CA ASP A 43 29.51 -8.25 22.80
C ASP A 43 29.65 -6.75 22.48
N LEU A 44 28.52 -6.08 22.22
CA LEU A 44 28.50 -4.64 21.90
C LEU A 44 28.72 -3.78 23.17
N ASP A 45 28.56 -4.37 24.35
CA ASP A 45 28.75 -3.71 25.65
C ASP A 45 30.18 -3.90 26.21
N ASP A 46 31.07 -4.60 25.50
CA ASP A 46 32.47 -4.84 25.92
C ASP A 46 33.41 -3.81 25.27
N PRO A 47 33.77 -2.71 25.97
CA PRO A 47 34.65 -1.68 25.43
C PRO A 47 36.11 -2.16 25.26
N ASP A 48 36.51 -3.28 25.86
CA ASP A 48 37.89 -3.74 25.88
C ASP A 48 38.21 -4.72 24.74
N ASN A 49 37.21 -5.17 23.98
CA ASN A 49 37.38 -6.15 22.90
C ASN A 49 36.40 -5.93 21.72
N PRO A 50 36.52 -4.80 20.98
CA PRO A 50 35.62 -4.50 19.88
C PRO A 50 35.76 -5.51 18.73
N PRO A 51 34.65 -6.06 18.20
CA PRO A 51 34.68 -6.99 17.08
C PRO A 51 35.20 -6.29 15.82
N ASN A 52 36.00 -6.99 15.01
CA ASN A 52 36.30 -6.49 13.67
C ASN A 52 35.04 -6.51 12.79
N LEU A 53 34.98 -5.64 11.77
CA LEU A 53 33.81 -5.43 10.92
C LEU A 53 33.32 -6.70 10.19
N GLU A 54 34.22 -7.60 9.80
CA GLU A 54 33.84 -8.85 9.12
C GLU A 54 33.13 -9.81 10.10
N THR A 55 33.64 -9.90 11.33
CA THR A 55 33.04 -10.69 12.41
C THR A 55 31.71 -10.10 12.86
N LEU A 56 31.61 -8.77 12.97
CA LEU A 56 30.36 -8.07 13.29
C LEU A 56 29.30 -8.31 12.21
N ASN A 57 29.63 -8.17 10.92
CA ASN A 57 28.68 -8.40 9.83
C ASN A 57 28.21 -9.85 9.75
N ALA A 58 29.11 -10.82 9.95
CA ALA A 58 28.75 -12.23 9.99
C ALA A 58 27.83 -12.55 11.18
N ALA A 59 28.15 -12.02 12.36
CA ALA A 59 27.32 -12.18 13.55
C ALA A 59 25.95 -11.49 13.41
N MET A 60 25.90 -10.28 12.82
CA MET A 60 24.65 -9.57 12.51
C MET A 60 23.77 -10.37 11.56
N ALA A 61 24.33 -10.94 10.48
CA ALA A 61 23.58 -11.76 9.54
C ALA A 61 22.94 -12.98 10.24
N VAL A 62 23.71 -13.67 11.09
CA VAL A 62 23.22 -14.83 11.86
C VAL A 62 22.21 -14.41 12.94
N ALA A 63 22.44 -13.29 13.62
CA ALA A 63 21.55 -12.77 14.66
C ALA A 63 20.21 -12.34 14.08
N VAL A 64 20.20 -11.62 12.95
CA VAL A 64 18.98 -11.24 12.22
C VAL A 64 18.24 -12.49 11.71
N GLU A 65 18.95 -13.47 11.15
CA GLU A 65 18.34 -14.72 10.70
C GLU A 65 17.69 -15.50 11.87
N ARG A 66 18.36 -15.56 13.02
CA ARG A 66 17.80 -16.20 14.23
C ARG A 66 16.63 -15.43 14.83
N HIS A 67 16.70 -14.10 14.83
CA HIS A 67 15.63 -13.24 15.29
C HIS A 67 14.38 -13.42 14.40
N ASN A 68 14.55 -13.42 13.08
CA ASN A 68 13.46 -13.68 12.13
C ASN A 68 12.89 -15.10 12.28
N MET A 69 13.73 -16.12 12.50
CA MET A 69 13.24 -17.47 12.80
C MET A 69 12.46 -17.54 14.12
N HIS A 70 12.84 -16.76 15.13
CA HIS A 70 12.15 -16.69 16.41
C HIS A 70 10.74 -16.11 16.24
N LEU A 71 10.61 -15.01 15.49
CA LEU A 71 9.32 -14.36 15.19
C LEU A 71 8.35 -15.30 14.46
N HIS A 72 8.85 -16.17 13.58
CA HIS A 72 8.01 -17.10 12.80
C HIS A 72 7.90 -18.51 13.39
N THR A 73 8.43 -18.74 14.60
CA THR A 73 8.31 -20.04 15.29
C THR A 73 7.71 -19.85 16.68
N PRO A 74 6.46 -19.38 16.79
CA PRO A 74 5.84 -19.14 18.09
C PRO A 74 5.71 -20.44 18.90
N VAL A 75 5.87 -20.30 20.22
CA VAL A 75 5.72 -21.37 21.20
C VAL A 75 4.76 -20.96 22.31
N GLY A 76 4.20 -21.94 23.03
CA GLY A 76 3.28 -21.68 24.15
C GLY A 76 2.07 -20.85 23.73
N ARG A 77 1.75 -19.82 24.52
CA ARG A 77 0.54 -19.00 24.36
C ARG A 77 0.42 -18.35 22.97
N HIS A 78 1.53 -17.86 22.39
CA HIS A 78 1.49 -17.22 21.06
C HIS A 78 1.13 -18.21 19.95
N ARG A 79 1.60 -19.46 20.07
CA ARG A 79 1.22 -20.54 19.17
C ARG A 79 -0.27 -20.88 19.33
N ASP A 80 -0.74 -20.96 20.57
CA ASP A 80 -2.15 -21.26 20.86
C ASP A 80 -3.08 -20.17 20.32
N LEU A 81 -2.71 -18.89 20.43
CA LEU A 81 -3.45 -17.76 19.85
C LEU A 81 -3.52 -17.85 18.31
N ALA A 82 -2.39 -18.15 17.65
CA ALA A 82 -2.35 -18.31 16.20
C ALA A 82 -3.19 -19.50 15.72
N LEU A 83 -3.18 -20.63 16.45
CA LEU A 83 -4.03 -21.78 16.15
C LEU A 83 -5.52 -21.44 16.33
N ALA A 84 -5.87 -20.67 17.35
CA ALA A 84 -7.25 -20.26 17.62
C ALA A 84 -7.77 -19.35 16.51
N MET A 85 -6.96 -18.36 16.10
CA MET A 85 -7.27 -17.45 15.00
C MET A 85 -7.51 -18.20 13.69
N LEU A 86 -6.59 -19.11 13.32
CA LEU A 86 -6.73 -19.94 12.12
C LEU A 86 -7.98 -20.84 12.16
N ARG A 87 -8.34 -21.35 13.34
CA ARG A 87 -9.54 -22.16 13.54
C ARG A 87 -10.79 -21.33 13.29
N GLU A 88 -10.90 -20.16 13.90
CA GLU A 88 -12.10 -19.31 13.82
C GLU A 88 -12.30 -18.78 12.39
N ILE A 89 -11.24 -18.31 11.72
CA ILE A 89 -11.29 -17.92 10.30
C ILE A 89 -11.76 -19.10 9.43
N ALA A 90 -11.22 -20.30 9.64
CA ALA A 90 -11.59 -21.46 8.84
C ALA A 90 -13.06 -21.89 9.05
N VAL A 91 -13.58 -21.74 10.27
CA VAL A 91 -15.00 -22.00 10.59
C VAL A 91 -15.90 -20.99 9.90
N ALA A 92 -15.63 -19.69 10.05
CA ALA A 92 -16.40 -18.63 9.40
C ALA A 92 -16.46 -18.80 7.87
N ILE A 93 -15.31 -19.08 7.24
CA ILE A 93 -15.24 -19.40 5.79
C ILE A 93 -16.10 -20.62 5.42
N ALA A 94 -16.09 -21.67 6.25
CA ALA A 94 -16.83 -22.89 5.98
C ALA A 94 -18.35 -22.72 6.12
N GLU A 95 -18.77 -21.80 6.99
CA GLU A 95 -20.18 -21.43 7.21
C GLU A 95 -20.68 -20.43 6.17
N GLY A 96 -19.78 -19.85 5.38
CA GLY A 96 -20.10 -18.84 4.37
C GLY A 96 -20.17 -17.42 4.94
N ASP A 97 -19.79 -17.25 6.20
CA ASP A 97 -19.69 -15.96 6.88
C ASP A 97 -18.36 -15.31 6.53
N SER A 98 -18.37 -14.63 5.38
CA SER A 98 -17.16 -13.99 4.83
C SER A 98 -16.77 -12.76 5.62
N ASP A 99 -17.74 -12.06 6.21
CA ASP A 99 -17.52 -10.81 6.94
C ASP A 99 -16.82 -11.12 8.27
N THR A 100 -17.33 -12.08 9.05
CA THR A 100 -16.64 -12.56 10.28
C THR A 100 -15.23 -13.06 9.99
N ALA A 101 -15.02 -13.75 8.86
CA ALA A 101 -13.70 -14.24 8.48
C ALA A 101 -12.71 -13.10 8.14
N VAL A 102 -13.19 -11.99 7.57
CA VAL A 102 -12.41 -10.77 7.30
C VAL A 102 -12.14 -10.03 8.61
N ASP A 103 -13.15 -9.81 9.45
CA ASP A 103 -13.02 -9.14 10.74
C ASP A 103 -12.01 -9.83 11.67
N LEU A 104 -12.05 -11.17 11.73
CA LEU A 104 -11.08 -11.96 12.48
C LEU A 104 -9.66 -11.75 11.95
N PHE A 105 -9.50 -11.71 10.62
CA PHE A 105 -8.22 -11.49 9.98
C PHE A 105 -7.69 -10.07 10.20
N ASP A 106 -8.52 -9.04 10.03
CA ASP A 106 -8.16 -7.64 10.19
C ASP A 106 -7.80 -7.30 11.65
N SER A 107 -8.25 -8.11 12.62
CA SER A 107 -7.82 -8.01 14.02
C SER A 107 -6.36 -8.45 14.27
N ILE A 108 -5.67 -9.03 13.27
CA ILE A 108 -4.27 -9.45 13.36
C ILE A 108 -3.37 -8.25 13.12
N GLN A 109 -2.59 -7.86 14.14
CA GLN A 109 -1.64 -6.75 14.05
C GLN A 109 -0.21 -7.25 13.73
N PRO A 110 0.71 -6.36 13.30
CA PRO A 110 2.11 -6.71 13.11
C PRO A 110 2.75 -7.32 14.37
N GLU A 111 2.46 -6.73 15.53
CA GLU A 111 2.92 -7.18 16.84
C GLU A 111 1.82 -7.97 17.57
N GLU A 112 2.21 -8.86 18.49
CA GLU A 112 1.22 -9.56 19.32
C GLU A 112 0.58 -8.66 20.37
N THR A 113 -0.62 -9.07 20.80
CA THR A 113 -1.26 -8.54 22.01
C THR A 113 -1.51 -9.68 22.99
N ASP A 114 -1.99 -9.34 24.19
CA ASP A 114 -2.39 -10.35 25.18
C ASP A 114 -3.46 -11.32 24.65
N VAL A 115 -4.24 -10.91 23.65
CA VAL A 115 -5.44 -11.61 23.17
C VAL A 115 -5.44 -11.93 21.67
N ARG A 116 -4.40 -11.50 20.92
CA ARG A 116 -4.25 -11.75 19.48
C ARG A 116 -2.82 -12.10 19.11
N PRO A 117 -2.61 -13.01 18.13
CA PRO A 117 -1.29 -13.31 17.62
C PRO A 117 -0.78 -12.18 16.70
N ALA A 118 0.53 -11.96 16.69
CA ALA A 118 1.21 -11.24 15.61
C ALA A 118 1.00 -11.91 14.24
N ALA A 119 1.07 -11.12 13.16
CA ALA A 119 1.05 -11.63 11.78
C ALA A 119 2.16 -12.67 11.52
N SER A 120 3.35 -12.43 12.07
CA SER A 120 4.51 -13.35 11.98
C SER A 120 4.21 -14.74 12.57
N HIS A 121 3.47 -14.78 13.69
CA HIS A 121 3.02 -16.01 14.33
C HIS A 121 2.03 -16.79 13.45
N VAL A 122 1.05 -16.09 12.86
CA VAL A 122 0.05 -16.70 11.98
C VAL A 122 0.69 -17.29 10.72
N ILE A 123 1.65 -16.57 10.11
CA ILE A 123 2.44 -17.09 8.98
C ILE A 123 3.17 -18.38 9.39
N GLY A 124 3.95 -18.31 10.47
CA GLY A 124 4.77 -19.43 10.94
C GLY A 124 3.96 -20.69 11.23
N VAL A 125 2.86 -20.54 11.99
CA VAL A 125 1.96 -21.64 12.32
C VAL A 125 1.27 -22.20 11.08
N SER A 126 0.84 -21.35 10.15
CA SER A 126 0.20 -21.80 8.91
C SER A 126 1.12 -22.68 8.08
N LEU A 127 2.36 -22.26 7.85
CA LEU A 127 3.33 -23.02 7.05
C LEU A 127 3.68 -24.35 7.71
N GLY A 128 3.89 -24.35 9.03
CA GLY A 128 4.18 -25.55 9.80
C GLY A 128 3.03 -26.56 9.73
N LEU A 129 1.78 -26.12 9.93
CA LEU A 129 0.60 -26.97 9.82
C LEU A 129 0.44 -27.57 8.43
N LEU A 130 0.67 -26.78 7.39
CA LEU A 130 0.55 -27.26 6.02
C LEU A 130 1.61 -28.32 5.70
N ASP A 131 2.88 -28.10 6.06
CA ASP A 131 3.92 -29.13 5.88
C ASP A 131 3.59 -30.40 6.69
N GLU A 132 3.08 -30.27 7.91
CA GLU A 132 2.66 -31.39 8.76
C GLU A 132 1.50 -32.18 8.12
N TRP A 133 0.42 -31.52 7.74
CA TRP A 133 -0.77 -32.17 7.20
C TRP A 133 -0.54 -32.83 5.84
N PHE A 134 0.28 -32.22 4.98
CA PHE A 134 0.59 -32.79 3.67
C PHE A 134 1.62 -33.93 3.74
N ALA A 135 2.40 -34.02 4.82
CA ALA A 135 3.27 -35.15 5.12
C ALA A 135 2.53 -36.34 5.75
N ASP A 136 1.41 -36.12 6.43
CA ASP A 136 0.61 -37.18 7.07
C ASP A 136 -0.16 -38.03 6.03
N GLN A 137 0.35 -39.25 5.81
CA GLN A 137 -0.22 -40.22 4.86
C GLN A 137 -1.66 -40.63 5.19
N SER A 138 -2.10 -40.50 6.44
CA SER A 138 -3.45 -40.89 6.85
C SER A 138 -4.53 -39.95 6.33
N ILE A 139 -4.19 -38.66 6.15
CA ILE A 139 -5.11 -37.59 5.70
C ILE A 139 -4.73 -37.02 4.33
N GLN A 140 -3.58 -37.42 3.76
CA GLN A 140 -3.03 -36.88 2.52
C GLN A 140 -4.03 -36.85 1.36
N ARG A 141 -4.86 -37.90 1.22
CA ARG A 141 -5.88 -37.98 0.15
C ARG A 141 -6.93 -36.87 0.24
N ASP A 142 -7.26 -36.44 1.45
CA ASP A 142 -8.28 -35.43 1.69
C ASP A 142 -7.70 -34.03 1.51
N VAL A 143 -6.52 -33.75 2.09
CA VAL A 143 -5.87 -32.44 1.95
C VAL A 143 -5.39 -32.14 0.53
N LEU A 144 -5.09 -33.15 -0.29
CA LEU A 144 -4.82 -32.96 -1.74
C LEU A 144 -6.02 -32.42 -2.53
N ARG A 145 -7.23 -32.49 -1.97
CA ARG A 145 -8.44 -31.91 -2.55
C ARG A 145 -8.71 -30.49 -2.07
N ALA A 146 -7.83 -29.93 -1.25
CA ALA A 146 -7.92 -28.55 -0.78
C ALA A 146 -8.07 -27.59 -1.96
N THR A 147 -9.06 -26.71 -1.84
CA THR A 147 -9.26 -25.58 -2.75
C THR A 147 -9.12 -24.31 -1.95
N VAL A 148 -8.45 -23.31 -2.51
CA VAL A 148 -8.33 -22.00 -1.89
C VAL A 148 -9.71 -21.32 -1.88
N PRO A 149 -10.24 -20.94 -0.70
CA PRO A 149 -11.49 -20.18 -0.59
C PRO A 149 -11.44 -18.88 -1.40
N LYS A 150 -12.60 -18.38 -1.82
CA LYS A 150 -12.70 -17.13 -2.59
C LYS A 150 -12.86 -15.91 -1.68
N LEU A 151 -12.01 -15.82 -0.66
CA LEU A 151 -11.93 -14.68 0.26
C LEU A 151 -10.59 -13.95 0.04
N PHE A 152 -10.54 -12.69 0.44
CA PHE A 152 -9.39 -11.77 0.28
C PHE A 152 -8.95 -11.51 -1.17
N SER A 153 -7.82 -10.80 -1.28
CA SER A 153 -7.28 -10.29 -2.53
C SER A 153 -6.91 -11.40 -3.54
N LYS A 154 -6.85 -11.05 -4.82
CA LYS A 154 -6.39 -11.97 -5.87
C LYS A 154 -4.92 -12.41 -5.67
N PRO A 155 -3.98 -11.52 -5.29
CA PRO A 155 -2.62 -11.92 -4.91
C PRO A 155 -2.58 -13.01 -3.84
N SER A 156 -3.26 -12.82 -2.71
CA SER A 156 -3.24 -13.77 -1.59
C SER A 156 -3.80 -15.13 -1.95
N ARG A 157 -4.84 -15.18 -2.78
CA ARG A 157 -5.35 -16.44 -3.32
C ARG A 157 -4.37 -17.14 -4.26
N ASN A 158 -3.54 -16.41 -4.99
CA ASN A 158 -2.51 -17.01 -5.83
C ASN A 158 -1.38 -17.59 -4.96
N VAL A 159 -0.92 -16.81 -3.98
CA VAL A 159 0.09 -17.26 -3.01
C VAL A 159 -0.42 -18.46 -2.22
N ALA A 160 -1.68 -18.50 -1.81
CA ALA A 160 -2.28 -19.65 -1.12
C ALA A 160 -2.24 -20.93 -1.99
N ARG A 161 -2.45 -20.83 -3.31
CA ARG A 161 -2.31 -21.97 -4.23
C ARG A 161 -0.86 -22.44 -4.33
N ASP A 162 0.08 -21.49 -4.33
CA ASP A 162 1.51 -21.79 -4.33
C ASP A 162 1.92 -22.43 -3.00
N LEU A 163 1.40 -21.97 -1.86
CA LEU A 163 1.61 -22.55 -0.53
C LEU A 163 1.13 -24.00 -0.47
N LEU A 164 -0.08 -24.31 -0.95
CA LEU A 164 -0.54 -25.70 -1.05
C LEU A 164 0.40 -26.53 -1.93
N SER A 165 0.87 -25.95 -3.05
CA SER A 165 1.82 -26.62 -3.96
C SER A 165 3.21 -26.85 -3.35
N LEU A 166 3.64 -25.99 -2.42
CA LEU A 166 4.88 -26.10 -1.66
C LEU A 166 4.74 -27.10 -0.52
N ALA A 167 3.60 -27.11 0.19
CA ALA A 167 3.28 -28.05 1.25
C ALA A 167 3.22 -29.50 0.74
N ILE A 168 2.67 -29.73 -0.45
CA ILE A 168 2.73 -31.04 -1.15
C ILE A 168 4.17 -31.56 -1.27
N LYS A 169 5.15 -30.65 -1.36
CA LYS A 169 6.58 -30.97 -1.50
C LYS A 169 7.32 -30.96 -0.15
N GLY A 170 6.65 -30.65 0.95
CA GLY A 170 7.24 -30.46 2.29
C GLY A 170 8.21 -29.27 2.34
N ARG A 171 7.86 -28.17 1.68
CA ARG A 171 8.73 -26.99 1.51
C ARG A 171 8.04 -25.67 1.84
N ALA A 172 6.87 -25.69 2.48
CA ALA A 172 6.16 -24.45 2.79
C ALA A 172 6.98 -23.59 3.76
N THR A 173 7.40 -24.16 4.89
CA THR A 173 8.22 -23.49 5.91
C THR A 173 9.56 -23.05 5.35
N GLY A 174 10.22 -23.93 4.59
CA GLY A 174 11.52 -23.64 3.97
C GLY A 174 11.49 -22.59 2.85
N SER A 175 10.31 -22.12 2.46
CA SER A 175 10.14 -21.08 1.44
C SER A 175 9.71 -19.72 2.03
N LEU A 176 9.55 -19.60 3.35
CA LEU A 176 9.06 -18.42 4.06
C LEU A 176 9.71 -17.12 3.58
N ASP A 177 11.03 -17.06 3.67
CA ASP A 177 11.89 -15.98 3.19
C ASP A 177 11.59 -15.54 1.76
N GLN A 178 11.41 -16.50 0.86
CA GLN A 178 11.13 -16.23 -0.54
C GLN A 178 9.69 -15.75 -0.75
N LEU A 179 8.75 -16.21 0.07
CA LEU A 179 7.35 -15.84 0.01
C LEU A 179 7.16 -14.39 0.48
N ILE A 180 7.74 -14.02 1.63
CA ILE A 180 7.64 -12.66 2.17
C ILE A 180 8.30 -11.66 1.21
N ARG A 181 9.55 -11.89 0.78
CA ARG A 181 10.28 -10.99 -0.13
C ARG A 181 9.63 -10.75 -1.51
N ARG A 182 8.65 -11.56 -1.91
CA ARG A 182 8.03 -11.50 -3.24
C ARG A 182 6.61 -10.96 -3.23
N ASN A 183 5.97 -10.96 -2.07
CA ASN A 183 4.53 -10.71 -1.98
C ASN A 183 4.16 -9.79 -0.81
N GLY A 184 5.10 -9.46 0.09
CA GLY A 184 4.82 -8.75 1.34
C GLY A 184 4.29 -9.66 2.45
N GLY A 185 4.44 -9.23 3.71
CA GLY A 185 4.02 -9.99 4.89
C GLY A 185 2.50 -10.20 4.94
N LEU A 186 1.71 -9.15 4.69
CA LEU A 186 0.25 -9.18 4.72
C LEU A 186 -0.33 -10.25 3.78
N VAL A 187 0.10 -10.25 2.51
CA VAL A 187 -0.35 -11.23 1.50
C VAL A 187 0.00 -12.65 1.90
N VAL A 188 1.15 -12.86 2.55
CA VAL A 188 1.57 -14.19 3.02
C VAL A 188 0.75 -14.63 4.23
N THR A 189 0.38 -13.71 5.13
CA THR A 189 -0.54 -13.98 6.25
C THR A 189 -1.93 -14.39 5.74
N GLU A 190 -2.52 -13.60 4.83
CA GLU A 190 -3.81 -13.91 4.19
C GLU A 190 -3.75 -15.26 3.47
N ALA A 191 -2.67 -15.50 2.72
CA ALA A 191 -2.48 -16.74 1.98
C ALA A 191 -2.33 -17.95 2.90
N GLY A 192 -1.64 -17.80 4.04
CA GLY A 192 -1.50 -18.81 5.07
C GLY A 192 -2.86 -19.22 5.64
N ALA A 193 -3.66 -18.23 6.06
CA ALA A 193 -5.01 -18.45 6.58
C ALA A 193 -5.92 -19.15 5.55
N LEU A 194 -5.92 -18.70 4.29
CA LEU A 194 -6.69 -19.31 3.20
C LEU A 194 -6.27 -20.76 2.91
N ALA A 195 -4.97 -21.03 2.89
CA ALA A 195 -4.45 -22.37 2.61
C ALA A 195 -4.80 -23.35 3.74
N VAL A 196 -4.66 -22.92 4.99
CA VAL A 196 -5.07 -23.70 6.18
C VAL A 196 -6.57 -23.95 6.16
N ALA A 197 -7.39 -22.93 5.93
CA ALA A 197 -8.85 -23.07 5.83
C ALA A 197 -9.24 -24.05 4.72
N GLY A 198 -8.68 -23.91 3.51
CA GLY A 198 -8.93 -24.82 2.39
C GLY A 198 -8.54 -26.28 2.70
N ALA A 199 -7.42 -26.50 3.38
CA ALA A 199 -6.97 -27.83 3.79
C ALA A 199 -7.86 -28.42 4.90
N LEU A 200 -8.26 -27.62 5.89
CA LEU A 200 -9.13 -28.04 6.97
C LEU A 200 -10.54 -28.39 6.47
N ILE A 201 -11.10 -27.56 5.57
CA ILE A 201 -12.40 -27.82 4.90
C ILE A 201 -12.35 -29.14 4.14
N ALA A 202 -11.29 -29.37 3.36
CA ALA A 202 -11.15 -30.61 2.58
C ALA A 202 -11.01 -31.85 3.49
N ARG A 203 -10.27 -31.72 4.60
CA ARG A 203 -10.11 -32.77 5.60
C ARG A 203 -11.41 -33.07 6.36
N ALA A 204 -12.15 -32.05 6.78
CA ALA A 204 -13.45 -32.20 7.43
C ALA A 204 -14.44 -32.92 6.52
N LYS A 205 -14.47 -32.54 5.24
CA LYS A 205 -15.25 -33.20 4.21
C LYS A 205 -14.85 -34.67 3.99
N GLY A 206 -13.55 -34.98 4.02
CA GLY A 206 -13.04 -36.35 3.92
C GLY A 206 -13.43 -37.22 5.12
N ALA A 207 -13.40 -36.64 6.33
CA ALA A 207 -13.76 -37.29 7.58
C ALA A 207 -15.28 -37.35 7.83
N GLY A 208 -16.09 -36.56 7.13
CA GLY A 208 -17.54 -36.52 7.28
C GLY A 208 -18.02 -35.78 8.55
N VAL A 209 -17.23 -34.83 9.04
CA VAL A 209 -17.53 -33.99 10.22
C VAL A 209 -17.57 -32.50 9.84
N SER A 210 -18.04 -31.64 10.74
CA SER A 210 -18.01 -30.19 10.51
C SER A 210 -16.59 -29.63 10.64
N VAL A 211 -16.35 -28.45 10.03
CA VAL A 211 -15.07 -27.75 10.16
C VAL A 211 -14.84 -27.28 11.59
N ALA A 212 -15.89 -26.85 12.29
CA ALA A 212 -15.81 -26.51 13.71
C ALA A 212 -15.41 -27.71 14.58
N GLU A 213 -16.00 -28.88 14.35
CA GLU A 213 -15.68 -30.10 15.08
C GLU A 213 -14.23 -30.54 14.82
N LEU A 214 -13.82 -30.64 13.55
CA LEU A 214 -12.46 -31.04 13.21
C LEU A 214 -11.43 -29.99 13.67
N GLY A 215 -11.74 -28.71 13.49
CA GLY A 215 -10.90 -27.58 13.92
C GLY A 215 -10.63 -27.62 15.43
N GLY A 216 -11.66 -27.86 16.25
CA GLY A 216 -11.48 -28.04 17.70
C GLY A 216 -10.58 -29.23 18.09
N GLN A 217 -10.52 -30.27 17.26
CA GLN A 217 -9.68 -31.44 17.50
C GLN A 217 -8.22 -31.24 17.06
N VAL A 218 -8.00 -30.60 15.90
CA VAL A 218 -6.68 -30.59 15.23
C VAL A 218 -5.96 -29.26 15.34
N LEU A 219 -6.70 -28.18 15.60
CA LEU A 219 -6.18 -26.87 15.97
C LEU A 219 -6.50 -26.66 17.45
N THR A 220 -5.91 -27.50 18.31
CA THR A 220 -6.10 -27.44 19.76
C THR A 220 -5.54 -26.13 20.26
N ALA A 221 -6.45 -25.20 20.53
CA ALA A 221 -6.14 -23.80 20.78
C ALA A 221 -7.05 -23.26 21.87
N ILE A 222 -6.60 -22.23 22.58
CA ILE A 222 -7.43 -21.49 23.52
C ILE A 222 -8.66 -20.89 22.81
N GLU A 223 -9.74 -20.64 23.53
CA GLU A 223 -10.81 -19.79 22.99
C GLU A 223 -10.29 -18.36 22.90
N LEU A 224 -10.46 -17.70 21.75
CA LEU A 224 -10.18 -16.28 21.68
C LEU A 224 -11.22 -15.53 22.53
N PRO A 225 -10.81 -14.57 23.36
CA PRO A 225 -11.77 -13.68 24.01
C PRO A 225 -12.64 -12.98 22.96
N VAL A 226 -13.93 -12.83 23.26
CA VAL A 226 -14.86 -12.01 22.48
C VAL A 226 -14.21 -10.65 22.29
N ASN A 227 -14.10 -10.23 21.02
CA ASN A 227 -13.36 -9.04 20.63
C ASN A 227 -13.98 -7.81 21.30
N SER A 228 -13.40 -7.35 22.41
CA SER A 228 -13.90 -6.18 23.16
C SER A 228 -13.01 -4.96 22.95
N GLY A 229 -11.98 -5.04 22.09
CA GLY A 229 -10.93 -4.03 22.03
C GLY A 229 -9.92 -4.15 20.88
N GLY A 230 -10.25 -4.81 19.77
CA GLY A 230 -9.49 -4.76 18.51
C GLY A 230 -10.40 -4.34 17.37
N PRO A 231 -9.89 -3.66 16.32
CA PRO A 231 -10.69 -2.93 15.34
C PRO A 231 -11.56 -3.92 14.57
N ALA A 232 -12.86 -3.89 14.86
CA ALA A 232 -13.90 -4.52 14.06
C ALA A 232 -14.49 -3.40 13.21
N PHE A 233 -14.24 -3.41 11.91
CA PHE A 233 -15.00 -2.61 10.96
C PHE A 233 -15.92 -3.51 10.15
N LEU A 234 -17.17 -3.51 10.62
CA LEU A 234 -18.40 -3.83 9.88
C LEU A 234 -18.59 -5.34 9.62
N THR A 235 -19.13 -6.11 10.56
CA THR A 235 -20.60 -6.19 10.72
C THR A 235 -21.01 -7.07 11.92
N GLU A 236 -21.18 -6.46 13.11
CA GLU A 236 -22.24 -6.90 14.02
C GLU A 236 -23.40 -5.91 13.94
N PRO A 237 -24.66 -6.36 14.11
CA PRO A 237 -25.79 -5.45 14.17
C PRO A 237 -25.52 -4.42 15.25
N VAL A 238 -25.64 -3.14 14.88
CA VAL A 238 -25.57 -1.95 15.76
C VAL A 238 -25.75 -2.37 17.22
N ALA A 239 -24.65 -2.40 17.97
CA ALA A 239 -24.73 -2.54 19.42
C ALA A 239 -25.77 -1.53 19.90
N ASP A 240 -26.77 -2.00 20.66
CA ASP A 240 -27.92 -1.18 21.11
C ASP A 240 -27.45 0.25 21.40
N ILE A 241 -27.92 1.21 20.60
CA ILE A 241 -27.65 2.64 20.83
C ILE A 241 -27.89 2.90 22.32
N ASP A 242 -27.00 3.66 22.96
CA ASP A 242 -27.27 4.14 24.32
C ASP A 242 -28.39 5.19 24.23
N TRP A 243 -29.61 4.70 24.07
CA TRP A 243 -30.82 5.48 23.97
C TRP A 243 -31.03 6.29 25.24
N GLU A 244 -30.50 5.83 26.38
CA GLU A 244 -30.53 6.60 27.61
C GLU A 244 -29.63 7.84 27.52
N ALA A 245 -28.47 7.76 26.88
CA ALA A 245 -27.61 8.91 26.60
C ALA A 245 -28.24 9.85 25.54
N VAL A 246 -28.77 9.30 24.44
CA VAL A 246 -29.48 10.11 23.42
C VAL A 246 -30.65 10.86 24.05
N GLN A 247 -31.42 10.21 24.94
CA GLN A 247 -32.52 10.84 25.64
C GLN A 247 -32.06 11.83 26.72
N ARG A 248 -30.88 11.67 27.31
CA ARG A 248 -30.34 12.65 28.28
C ARG A 248 -29.81 13.92 27.60
N GLU A 249 -29.43 13.85 26.34
CA GLU A 249 -28.92 14.99 25.55
C GLU A 249 -29.99 15.71 24.75
N PRO A 250 -30.35 16.96 25.08
CA PRO A 250 -31.34 17.72 24.32
C PRO A 250 -30.97 17.89 22.84
N LEU A 251 -29.67 18.02 22.54
CA LEU A 251 -29.13 18.22 21.20
C LEU A 251 -29.18 16.93 20.37
N LEU A 252 -28.78 15.78 20.93
CA LEU A 252 -28.87 14.49 20.22
C LEU A 252 -30.32 14.02 20.05
N ARG A 253 -31.19 14.29 21.03
CA ARG A 253 -32.63 14.04 20.91
C ARG A 253 -33.24 14.86 19.76
N GLY A 254 -32.91 16.14 19.68
CA GLY A 254 -33.38 17.01 18.63
C GLY A 254 -32.83 16.64 17.25
N LEU A 255 -31.58 16.16 17.18
CA LEU A 255 -30.97 15.64 15.96
C LEU A 255 -31.68 14.37 15.49
N ARG A 256 -32.03 13.45 16.40
CA ARG A 256 -32.80 12.24 16.05
C ARG A 256 -34.14 12.59 15.40
N GLU A 257 -34.88 13.50 16.00
CA GLU A 257 -36.18 13.95 15.47
C GLU A 257 -36.05 14.58 14.08
N TRP A 258 -34.91 15.22 13.78
CA TRP A 258 -34.62 15.78 12.46
C TRP A 258 -34.22 14.71 11.45
N LEU A 259 -33.35 13.76 11.82
CA LEU A 259 -32.97 12.62 10.99
C LEU A 259 -34.17 11.74 10.60
N ASP A 260 -35.14 11.57 11.51
CA ASP A 260 -36.40 10.87 11.21
C ASP A 260 -37.29 11.59 10.18
N GLY A 261 -37.02 12.87 9.90
CA GLY A 261 -37.72 13.70 8.91
C GLY A 261 -37.00 13.86 7.56
N GLU A 262 -35.73 13.45 7.48
CA GLU A 262 -34.88 13.49 6.28
C GLU A 262 -34.79 12.10 5.62
N ASP A 263 -34.29 12.00 4.37
CA ASP A 263 -34.20 10.76 3.57
C ASP A 263 -33.05 9.81 4.00
N PHE A 264 -32.73 9.75 5.30
CA PHE A 264 -31.72 8.83 5.84
C PHE A 264 -32.26 7.41 6.01
N LEU A 265 -31.43 6.39 5.74
CA LEU A 265 -31.78 5.03 6.17
C LEU A 265 -31.73 4.95 7.70
N PRO A 266 -32.64 4.21 8.35
CA PRO A 266 -32.65 4.10 9.81
C PRO A 266 -31.31 3.64 10.42
N SER A 267 -30.59 2.75 9.74
CA SER A 267 -29.26 2.28 10.15
C SER A 267 -28.17 3.34 10.06
N GLU A 268 -28.27 4.27 9.11
CA GLU A 268 -27.30 5.37 8.93
C GLU A 268 -27.53 6.44 10.00
N ALA A 269 -28.79 6.80 10.26
CA ALA A 269 -29.15 7.70 11.34
C ALA A 269 -28.72 7.17 12.72
N ASP A 270 -28.85 5.85 12.91
CA ASP A 270 -28.43 5.16 14.13
C ASP A 270 -26.91 5.16 14.31
N GLY A 271 -26.15 4.95 13.22
CA GLY A 271 -24.69 5.04 13.22
C GLY A 271 -24.17 6.44 13.57
N VAL A 272 -24.73 7.47 12.93
CA VAL A 272 -24.39 8.88 13.23
C VAL A 272 -24.62 9.21 14.70
N LEU A 273 -25.77 8.81 15.25
CA LEU A 273 -26.11 9.08 16.65
C LEU A 273 -25.17 8.37 17.62
N GLN A 274 -24.79 7.13 17.33
CA GLN A 274 -23.88 6.38 18.20
C GLN A 274 -22.48 6.99 18.21
N THR A 275 -21.98 7.45 17.07
CA THR A 275 -20.70 8.17 16.97
C THR A 275 -20.74 9.47 17.77
N LEU A 276 -21.81 10.26 17.65
CA LEU A 276 -21.98 11.49 18.44
C LEU A 276 -22.12 11.23 19.95
N VAL A 277 -22.84 10.18 20.37
CA VAL A 277 -22.92 9.80 21.79
C VAL A 277 -21.53 9.52 22.36
N THR A 278 -20.68 8.85 21.58
CA THR A 278 -19.32 8.49 21.97
C THR A 278 -18.44 9.74 22.10
N ILE A 279 -18.49 10.64 21.11
CA ILE A 279 -17.78 11.94 21.12
C ILE A 279 -18.24 12.79 22.31
N PHE A 280 -19.54 12.96 22.52
CA PHE A 280 -20.10 13.79 23.61
C PHE A 280 -19.71 13.23 24.99
N SER A 281 -19.69 11.90 25.13
CA SER A 281 -19.30 11.23 26.38
C SER A 281 -17.81 11.41 26.68
N ALA A 282 -16.96 11.43 25.66
CA ALA A 282 -15.53 11.69 25.80
C ALA A 282 -15.25 13.14 26.18
N MET A 283 -15.82 14.08 25.43
CA MET A 283 -15.72 15.51 25.66
C MET A 283 -16.13 15.90 27.09
N ARG A 284 -17.14 15.24 27.65
CA ARG A 284 -17.54 15.40 29.06
C ARG A 284 -16.55 14.86 30.07
N ARG A 285 -15.92 13.70 29.81
CA ARG A 285 -14.84 13.17 30.67
C ARG A 285 -13.67 14.16 30.75
N HIS A 286 -13.46 14.94 29.70
CA HIS A 286 -12.47 16.01 29.64
C HIS A 286 -12.99 17.40 30.07
N HIS A 287 -14.21 17.48 30.62
CA HIS A 287 -14.86 18.72 31.07
C HIS A 287 -15.05 19.80 29.99
N ARG A 288 -15.28 19.39 28.73
CA ARG A 288 -15.49 20.29 27.58
C ARG A 288 -16.73 19.90 26.76
N PRO A 289 -17.96 20.14 27.23
CA PRO A 289 -19.17 19.74 26.51
C PRO A 289 -19.34 20.53 25.19
N ILE A 290 -19.91 19.90 24.16
CA ILE A 290 -20.22 20.55 22.88
C ILE A 290 -21.60 21.22 23.00
N GLU A 291 -21.63 22.55 23.15
CA GLU A 291 -22.86 23.32 23.32
C GLU A 291 -22.99 24.48 22.32
N LYS A 292 -21.88 24.92 21.72
CA LYS A 292 -21.77 26.11 20.86
C LYS A 292 -20.89 25.86 19.63
N PRO A 293 -20.96 26.72 18.60
CA PRO A 293 -20.12 26.63 17.40
C PRO A 293 -18.62 26.46 17.72
N ALA A 294 -18.08 27.31 18.61
CA ALA A 294 -16.68 27.27 19.02
C ALA A 294 -16.24 25.95 19.71
N ASP A 295 -17.19 25.15 20.24
CA ASP A 295 -16.88 23.86 20.85
C ASP A 295 -16.66 22.77 19.77
N VAL A 296 -17.28 22.92 18.59
CA VAL A 296 -17.05 22.04 17.42
C VAL A 296 -15.74 22.40 16.73
N GLU A 297 -15.43 23.70 16.60
CA GLU A 297 -14.13 24.17 16.11
C GLU A 297 -12.97 23.67 17.00
N MET A 298 -13.17 23.68 18.32
CA MET A 298 -12.22 23.12 19.28
C MET A 298 -12.08 21.59 19.18
N LEU A 299 -13.18 20.88 18.90
CA LEU A 299 -13.15 19.45 18.63
C LEU A 299 -12.35 19.12 17.37
N SER A 300 -12.55 19.86 16.27
CA SER A 300 -11.78 19.67 15.04
C SER A 300 -10.27 19.92 15.26
N LYS A 301 -9.91 21.04 15.91
CA LYS A 301 -8.50 21.42 16.16
C LYS A 301 -7.73 20.49 17.09
N HIS A 302 -8.44 19.76 17.95
CA HIS A 302 -7.86 18.85 18.94
C HIS A 302 -8.35 17.41 18.73
N LEU A 303 -8.83 17.08 17.53
CA LEU A 303 -9.42 15.78 17.21
C LEU A 303 -8.44 14.66 17.60
N ASP A 304 -7.15 14.80 17.25
CA ASP A 304 -6.06 13.90 17.64
C ASP A 304 -5.92 13.64 19.15
N GLU A 305 -6.22 14.62 20.00
CA GLU A 305 -6.13 14.47 21.48
C GLU A 305 -7.33 13.72 22.05
N PHE A 306 -8.45 13.72 21.31
CA PHE A 306 -9.71 13.13 21.73
C PHE A 306 -10.03 11.82 21.00
N VAL A 307 -9.35 11.50 19.88
CA VAL A 307 -9.72 10.42 18.94
C VAL A 307 -8.94 9.10 19.10
N GLU A 308 -8.01 9.00 20.05
CA GLU A 308 -7.46 7.67 20.42
C GLU A 308 -8.60 6.71 20.85
N GLY A 309 -8.93 5.77 19.95
CA GLY A 309 -9.95 4.74 20.16
C GLY A 309 -11.36 5.08 19.66
N PHE A 310 -11.54 6.11 18.82
CA PHE A 310 -12.81 6.38 18.13
C PHE A 310 -12.81 5.68 16.77
N GLY A 311 -13.97 5.54 16.14
CA GLY A 311 -14.13 4.81 14.86
C GLY A 311 -13.31 5.39 13.70
N PRO A 312 -13.59 5.03 12.43
CA PRO A 312 -12.88 5.60 11.29
C PRO A 312 -13.12 7.11 11.30
N LEU A 313 -12.12 7.85 10.83
CA LEU A 313 -12.24 9.30 10.68
C LEU A 313 -13.47 9.68 9.86
N ASP A 314 -13.79 8.92 8.80
CA ASP A 314 -14.96 9.12 7.95
C ASP A 314 -16.30 9.09 8.71
N ASP A 315 -16.47 8.20 9.70
CA ASP A 315 -17.72 8.15 10.49
C ASP A 315 -17.81 9.32 11.47
N ILE A 316 -16.67 9.77 11.99
CA ILE A 316 -16.56 10.93 12.88
C ILE A 316 -16.85 12.22 12.10
N GLU A 317 -16.29 12.35 10.91
CA GLU A 317 -16.52 13.46 9.99
C GLU A 317 -17.98 13.50 9.54
N LEU A 318 -18.54 12.37 9.09
CA LEU A 318 -19.95 12.28 8.72
C LEU A 318 -20.86 12.66 9.89
N ALA A 319 -20.54 12.21 11.11
CA ALA A 319 -21.32 12.52 12.30
C ALA A 319 -21.25 14.01 12.67
N ILE A 320 -20.07 14.63 12.58
CA ILE A 320 -19.87 16.06 12.83
C ILE A 320 -20.54 16.90 11.75
N ASP A 321 -20.40 16.55 10.47
CA ASP A 321 -21.03 17.22 9.33
C ASP A 321 -22.56 17.16 9.44
N THR A 322 -23.11 15.99 9.76
CA THR A 322 -24.55 15.80 9.98
C THR A 322 -25.05 16.65 11.17
N LEU A 323 -24.25 16.79 12.23
CA LEU A 323 -24.56 17.67 13.34
C LEU A 323 -24.52 19.16 12.93
N LEU A 324 -23.57 19.56 12.09
CA LEU A 324 -23.47 20.92 11.56
C LEU A 324 -24.69 21.27 10.68
N HIS A 325 -25.09 20.38 9.78
CA HIS A 325 -26.29 20.59 8.94
C HIS A 325 -27.56 20.68 9.77
N TYR A 326 -27.69 19.85 10.82
CA TYR A 326 -28.79 19.96 11.78
C TYR A 326 -28.82 21.33 12.49
N GLN A 327 -27.66 21.83 12.92
CA GLN A 327 -27.57 23.15 13.57
C GLN A 327 -27.88 24.29 12.59
N MET A 328 -27.41 24.20 11.34
CA MET A 328 -27.73 25.16 10.28
C MET A 328 -29.23 25.19 9.96
N ALA A 329 -29.90 24.02 10.01
CA ALA A 329 -31.34 23.91 9.76
C ALA A 329 -32.21 24.48 10.90
N ARG A 330 -31.67 24.61 12.13
CA ARG A 330 -32.46 24.90 13.33
C ARG A 330 -32.06 26.16 14.11
N ALA A 331 -30.81 26.62 14.01
CA ALA A 331 -30.29 27.68 14.86
C ALA A 331 -30.68 29.09 14.37
N GLU A 332 -30.96 30.01 15.30
CA GLU A 332 -31.05 31.46 15.02
C GLU A 332 -29.72 32.05 14.49
N ALA A 333 -28.61 31.32 14.68
CA ALA A 333 -27.25 31.66 14.27
C ALA A 333 -26.74 30.78 13.11
N ALA A 334 -27.59 30.42 12.14
CA ALA A 334 -27.22 29.59 10.98
C ALA A 334 -25.98 30.10 10.21
N ALA A 335 -25.72 31.42 10.23
CA ALA A 335 -24.55 32.02 9.60
C ALA A 335 -23.22 31.73 10.34
N GLU A 336 -23.25 31.57 11.67
CA GLU A 336 -22.05 31.23 12.46
C GLU A 336 -21.69 29.75 12.30
N TRP A 337 -22.71 28.87 12.26
CA TRP A 337 -22.52 27.46 11.96
C TRP A 337 -22.08 27.20 10.51
N GLY A 338 -22.61 27.99 9.56
CA GLY A 338 -22.14 27.95 8.17
C GLY A 338 -20.68 28.37 8.02
N GLN A 339 -20.19 29.34 8.82
CA GLN A 339 -18.78 29.72 8.81
C GLN A 339 -17.84 28.62 9.31
N ILE A 340 -18.29 27.76 10.24
CA ILE A 340 -17.51 26.61 10.73
C ILE A 340 -17.58 25.44 9.74
N HIS A 341 -18.73 25.21 9.11
CA HIS A 341 -18.86 24.27 7.99
C HIS A 341 -18.00 24.67 6.77
N ASP A 342 -17.87 25.98 6.53
CA ASP A 342 -17.09 26.53 5.42
C ASP A 342 -15.63 26.86 5.82
N GLU A 343 -15.26 26.67 7.10
CA GLU A 343 -13.87 26.82 7.56
C GLU A 343 -13.08 25.63 7.01
N PRO A 344 -11.93 25.87 6.35
CA PRO A 344 -11.14 24.78 5.77
C PRO A 344 -10.50 23.97 6.91
N ASP A 345 -11.20 22.95 7.40
CA ASP A 345 -10.58 21.83 8.07
C ASP A 345 -9.57 21.25 7.09
N GLY A 346 -8.29 21.27 7.46
CA GLY A 346 -7.15 20.87 6.60
C GLY A 346 -7.12 19.40 6.18
N THR A 347 -8.23 18.69 6.37
CA THR A 347 -8.51 17.31 5.96
C THR A 347 -9.63 17.20 4.90
N VAL A 348 -10.43 18.25 4.67
CA VAL A 348 -11.27 18.37 3.47
C VAL A 348 -10.33 18.71 2.29
N THR A 349 -10.08 17.94 1.23
CA THR A 349 -10.51 16.61 0.76
C THR A 349 -9.57 16.23 -0.40
N LEU A 350 -8.48 15.51 -0.13
CA LEU A 350 -7.47 15.16 -1.15
C LEU A 350 -8.09 14.50 -2.40
N ASP A 351 -9.06 13.62 -2.19
CA ASP A 351 -9.80 12.90 -3.23
C ASP A 351 -10.84 13.78 -3.95
N MET A 352 -11.46 14.76 -3.27
CA MET A 352 -12.36 15.69 -3.96
C MET A 352 -11.60 16.77 -4.75
N GLU A 353 -10.42 17.20 -4.28
CA GLU A 353 -9.55 18.13 -5.02
C GLU A 353 -8.92 17.47 -6.25
N LEU A 354 -8.35 16.26 -6.12
CA LEU A 354 -7.84 15.48 -7.26
C LEU A 354 -8.97 15.03 -8.20
N GLY A 355 -10.13 14.65 -7.66
CA GLY A 355 -11.31 14.29 -8.45
C GLY A 355 -11.83 15.47 -9.27
N ALA A 356 -11.93 16.66 -8.67
CA ALA A 356 -12.31 17.89 -9.37
C ALA A 356 -11.27 18.31 -10.42
N LEU A 357 -9.97 18.25 -10.08
CA LEU A 357 -8.86 18.51 -11.00
C LEU A 357 -8.89 17.55 -12.19
N THR A 358 -9.10 16.27 -11.93
CA THR A 358 -9.20 15.23 -12.98
C THR A 358 -10.37 15.50 -13.89
N LYS A 359 -11.54 15.79 -13.32
CA LYS A 359 -12.75 16.11 -14.09
C LYS A 359 -12.55 17.35 -14.97
N ASP A 360 -12.01 18.44 -14.43
CA ASP A 360 -11.75 19.66 -15.19
C ASP A 360 -10.74 19.43 -16.33
N ALA A 361 -9.64 18.71 -16.04
CA ALA A 361 -8.63 18.37 -17.04
C ALA A 361 -9.19 17.47 -18.15
N GLU A 362 -10.10 16.55 -17.80
CA GLU A 362 -10.81 15.70 -18.76
C GLU A 362 -11.76 16.49 -19.65
N GLU A 363 -12.56 17.40 -19.08
CA GLU A 363 -13.48 18.25 -19.83
C GLU A 363 -12.72 19.07 -20.88
N HIS A 364 -11.60 19.69 -20.49
CA HIS A 364 -10.74 20.45 -21.40
C HIS A 364 -10.07 19.57 -22.46
N THR A 365 -9.56 18.39 -22.07
CA THR A 365 -8.89 17.48 -23.01
C THR A 365 -9.87 16.90 -24.03
N ASN A 366 -11.08 16.54 -23.60
CA ASN A 366 -12.12 15.99 -24.45
C ASN A 366 -12.76 17.04 -25.37
N ALA A 367 -12.62 18.33 -25.06
CA ALA A 367 -13.03 19.42 -25.94
C ALA A 367 -12.08 19.62 -27.13
N LEU A 368 -10.85 19.09 -27.09
CA LEU A 368 -9.88 19.21 -28.18
C LEU A 368 -10.18 18.24 -29.33
N PRO A 369 -9.98 18.65 -30.61
CA PRO A 369 -10.09 17.74 -31.74
C PRO A 369 -9.07 16.59 -31.68
N ASP A 370 -9.49 15.39 -32.09
CA ASP A 370 -8.62 14.20 -32.13
C ASP A 370 -7.33 14.42 -32.95
N GLU A 371 -7.38 15.23 -34.02
CA GLU A 371 -6.21 15.57 -34.83
C GLU A 371 -5.17 16.37 -34.06
N GLU A 372 -5.61 17.29 -33.20
CA GLU A 372 -4.73 18.10 -32.36
C GLU A 372 -4.06 17.24 -31.28
N ARG A 373 -4.84 16.35 -30.66
CA ARG A 373 -4.32 15.36 -29.71
C ARG A 373 -3.32 14.42 -30.38
N MET A 374 -3.66 13.87 -31.54
CA MET A 374 -2.74 13.04 -32.33
C MET A 374 -1.44 13.78 -32.69
N SER A 375 -1.55 15.02 -33.15
CA SER A 375 -0.38 15.86 -33.46
C SER A 375 0.53 16.05 -32.24
N ALA A 376 -0.04 16.31 -31.07
CA ALA A 376 0.71 16.34 -29.82
C ALA A 376 1.40 15.00 -29.53
N PHE A 377 0.77 13.86 -29.83
CA PHE A 377 1.30 12.54 -29.43
C PHE A 377 2.48 12.15 -30.29
N THR A 378 2.40 12.47 -31.58
CA THR A 378 3.48 12.21 -32.54
C THR A 378 4.78 12.94 -32.22
N ARG A 379 4.71 14.02 -31.42
CA ARG A 379 5.88 14.77 -30.93
C ARG A 379 6.54 14.14 -29.71
N THR A 380 5.88 13.19 -29.05
CA THR A 380 6.42 12.51 -27.85
C THR A 380 7.49 11.49 -28.23
N ARG A 381 8.39 11.19 -27.29
CA ARG A 381 9.35 10.09 -27.47
C ARG A 381 8.63 8.74 -27.50
N LEU A 382 7.58 8.59 -26.70
CA LEU A 382 6.70 7.43 -26.65
C LEU A 382 6.25 6.99 -28.04
N TYR A 383 5.73 7.91 -28.86
CA TYR A 383 5.26 7.58 -30.21
C TYR A 383 6.38 7.00 -31.09
N SER A 384 7.51 7.71 -31.19
CA SER A 384 8.62 7.32 -32.06
C SER A 384 9.23 5.97 -31.62
N ALA A 385 9.49 5.81 -30.32
CA ALA A 385 10.07 4.60 -29.75
C ALA A 385 9.13 3.40 -29.89
N THR A 386 7.82 3.60 -29.66
CA THR A 386 6.83 2.51 -29.73
C THR A 386 6.70 1.95 -31.14
N ARG A 387 6.80 2.79 -32.17
CA ARG A 387 6.80 2.32 -33.56
C ARG A 387 8.02 1.45 -33.87
N GLU A 388 9.20 1.88 -33.45
CA GLU A 388 10.42 1.09 -33.62
C GLU A 388 10.35 -0.22 -32.83
N PHE A 389 9.84 -0.15 -31.60
CA PHE A 389 9.67 -1.30 -30.72
C PHE A 389 8.72 -2.35 -31.29
N ILE A 390 7.57 -1.95 -31.85
CA ILE A 390 6.62 -2.86 -32.49
C ILE A 390 7.30 -3.66 -33.62
N HIS A 391 8.14 -3.00 -34.42
CA HIS A 391 8.92 -3.68 -35.46
C HIS A 391 9.98 -4.62 -34.88
N TRP A 392 10.64 -4.23 -33.80
CA TRP A 392 11.63 -5.07 -33.11
C TRP A 392 11.02 -6.33 -32.47
N VAL A 393 9.83 -6.21 -31.86
CA VAL A 393 9.11 -7.36 -31.28
C VAL A 393 8.72 -8.35 -32.39
N GLY A 394 8.13 -7.84 -33.46
CA GLY A 394 7.66 -8.60 -34.61
C GLY A 394 6.67 -9.72 -34.28
N ASP A 395 6.30 -10.51 -35.28
CA ASP A 395 5.28 -11.57 -35.14
C ASP A 395 5.65 -12.68 -34.16
N ARG A 396 6.95 -12.96 -34.00
CA ARG A 396 7.45 -14.07 -33.17
C ARG A 396 7.60 -13.69 -31.69
N GLY A 397 7.56 -12.39 -31.38
CA GLY A 397 7.86 -11.87 -30.06
C GLY A 397 9.32 -12.03 -29.66
N GLN A 398 9.73 -11.27 -28.64
CA GLN A 398 11.09 -11.25 -28.12
C GLN A 398 11.19 -11.95 -26.78
N SER A 399 12.38 -12.46 -26.46
CA SER A 399 12.57 -13.19 -25.21
C SER A 399 12.81 -12.24 -24.05
N VAL A 400 12.14 -12.45 -22.93
CA VAL A 400 12.33 -11.69 -21.68
C VAL A 400 12.97 -12.57 -20.61
N THR A 401 13.26 -11.98 -19.46
CA THR A 401 13.65 -12.68 -18.23
C THR A 401 12.43 -13.35 -17.59
N SER A 402 12.64 -14.16 -16.55
CA SER A 402 11.54 -14.81 -15.80
C SER A 402 10.64 -13.84 -15.04
N THR A 403 11.09 -12.62 -14.79
CA THR A 403 10.31 -11.53 -14.17
C THR A 403 9.60 -10.67 -15.21
N GLY A 404 9.66 -11.04 -16.50
CA GLY A 404 8.94 -10.33 -17.56
C GLY A 404 9.64 -9.07 -18.08
N VAL A 405 10.84 -8.77 -17.60
CA VAL A 405 11.63 -7.61 -18.04
C VAL A 405 12.64 -7.97 -19.14
N LEU A 406 13.13 -6.97 -19.88
CA LEU A 406 14.14 -7.12 -20.93
C LEU A 406 15.38 -7.87 -20.43
N ARG A 407 15.96 -8.69 -21.31
CA ARG A 407 17.25 -9.31 -21.02
C ARG A 407 18.33 -8.26 -21.16
N ARG A 408 19.41 -8.40 -20.38
CA ARG A 408 20.56 -7.48 -20.41
C ARG A 408 21.13 -7.22 -21.81
N ALA A 409 21.15 -8.24 -22.66
CA ALA A 409 21.61 -8.13 -24.05
C ALA A 409 20.74 -7.22 -24.92
N ASP A 410 19.45 -7.05 -24.57
CA ASP A 410 18.49 -6.27 -25.32
C ASP A 410 18.34 -4.84 -24.80
N ILE A 411 18.84 -4.55 -23.60
CA ILE A 411 18.72 -3.22 -22.95
C ILE A 411 19.29 -2.12 -23.84
N ALA A 412 20.47 -2.32 -24.44
CA ALA A 412 21.09 -1.29 -25.28
C ALA A 412 20.25 -0.94 -26.51
N THR A 413 19.71 -1.97 -27.16
CA THR A 413 18.85 -1.80 -28.34
C THR A 413 17.57 -1.07 -27.98
N VAL A 414 16.88 -1.49 -26.92
CA VAL A 414 15.56 -0.95 -26.57
C VAL A 414 15.67 0.43 -25.88
N ALA A 415 16.67 0.66 -25.03
CA ALA A 415 16.95 1.98 -24.47
C ALA A 415 17.35 2.99 -25.57
N GLY A 416 18.07 2.53 -26.60
CA GLY A 416 18.38 3.34 -27.78
C GLY A 416 17.15 3.87 -28.52
N MET A 417 16.03 3.12 -28.52
CA MET A 417 14.75 3.59 -29.09
C MET A 417 14.19 4.80 -28.34
N LEU A 418 14.47 4.90 -27.03
CA LEU A 418 14.18 6.09 -26.22
C LEU A 418 15.27 7.17 -26.33
N GLY A 419 16.40 6.89 -26.99
CA GLY A 419 17.53 7.82 -27.12
C GLY A 419 18.43 7.82 -25.88
N ILE A 420 18.35 6.75 -25.09
CA ILE A 420 19.12 6.59 -23.86
C ILE A 420 20.31 5.70 -24.16
N GLU A 421 21.52 6.24 -23.94
CA GLU A 421 22.75 5.47 -24.04
C GLU A 421 22.94 4.61 -22.80
N ALA A 422 22.41 3.38 -22.83
CA ALA A 422 22.54 2.43 -21.73
C ALA A 422 22.96 1.03 -22.19
N VAL A 423 23.66 0.29 -21.33
CA VAL A 423 24.09 -1.09 -21.61
C VAL A 423 23.87 -1.98 -20.39
N GLY A 424 23.25 -3.14 -20.61
CA GLY A 424 23.08 -4.18 -19.59
C GLY A 424 24.38 -4.95 -19.32
N VAL A 425 24.89 -4.89 -18.09
CA VAL A 425 26.12 -5.57 -17.66
C VAL A 425 25.90 -6.54 -16.50
N ALA A 426 26.84 -7.47 -16.30
CA ALA A 426 26.83 -8.36 -15.15
C ALA A 426 27.44 -7.75 -13.90
N LYS A 427 28.45 -6.90 -14.09
CA LYS A 427 29.15 -6.21 -13.02
C LYS A 427 29.33 -4.77 -13.48
N LEU A 428 29.05 -3.83 -12.58
CA LEU A 428 29.22 -2.42 -12.87
C LEU A 428 30.72 -2.11 -13.03
N PRO A 429 31.09 -1.24 -13.98
CA PRO A 429 32.47 -0.76 -14.08
C PRO A 429 32.86 0.04 -12.83
N PRO A 430 34.16 0.19 -12.54
CA PRO A 430 34.63 1.04 -11.45
C PRO A 430 34.11 2.47 -11.58
N ALA A 431 33.81 3.11 -10.45
CA ALA A 431 33.31 4.49 -10.41
C ALA A 431 34.31 5.44 -11.10
N GLY A 432 33.84 6.20 -12.11
CA GLY A 432 34.65 7.18 -12.85
C GLY A 432 35.04 6.78 -14.29
N GLU A 433 34.82 5.53 -14.71
CA GLU A 433 35.10 5.07 -16.09
C GLU A 433 33.86 5.08 -17.03
N ALA A 434 32.69 5.45 -16.50
CA ALA A 434 31.43 5.48 -17.26
C ALA A 434 31.37 6.73 -18.17
N GLY A 435 32.01 6.65 -19.34
CA GLY A 435 31.97 7.71 -20.35
C GLY A 435 30.59 7.89 -20.98
N GLY A 436 29.68 8.62 -20.33
CA GLY A 436 28.34 8.98 -20.83
C GLY A 436 27.33 7.83 -20.89
N VAL A 437 27.80 6.59 -21.05
CA VAL A 437 26.96 5.38 -21.16
C VAL A 437 26.54 4.87 -19.78
N ARG A 438 25.23 4.76 -19.55
CA ARG A 438 24.63 4.23 -18.31
C ARG A 438 24.79 2.70 -18.27
N HIS A 439 25.64 2.19 -17.40
CA HIS A 439 25.81 0.76 -17.20
C HIS A 439 24.83 0.27 -16.14
N VAL A 440 23.95 -0.67 -16.50
CA VAL A 440 22.86 -1.13 -15.63
C VAL A 440 22.86 -2.64 -15.49
N LYS A 441 22.36 -3.15 -14.36
CA LYS A 441 22.21 -4.61 -14.15
C LYS A 441 20.86 -5.10 -14.66
N SER A 442 19.85 -4.23 -14.66
CA SER A 442 18.49 -4.48 -15.08
C SER A 442 17.93 -3.31 -15.88
N MET A 443 16.88 -3.54 -16.69
CA MET A 443 16.13 -2.41 -17.25
C MET A 443 15.41 -1.60 -16.18
N LEU A 444 15.19 -2.19 -15.00
CA LEU A 444 14.59 -1.52 -13.85
C LEU A 444 15.48 -0.37 -13.32
N ASP A 445 16.78 -0.41 -13.60
CA ASP A 445 17.71 0.66 -13.22
C ASP A 445 17.66 1.86 -14.22
N ILE A 446 16.70 1.86 -15.16
CA ILE A 446 16.47 2.94 -16.13
C ILE A 446 15.00 3.39 -15.99
N PRO A 447 14.71 4.42 -15.19
CA PRO A 447 13.33 4.86 -14.90
C PRO A 447 12.49 5.12 -16.15
N GLU A 448 13.09 5.74 -17.17
CA GLU A 448 12.42 6.05 -18.44
C GLU A 448 11.94 4.77 -19.16
N LEU A 449 12.73 3.70 -19.06
CA LEU A 449 12.44 2.42 -19.69
C LEU A 449 11.39 1.63 -18.91
N VAL A 450 11.36 1.75 -17.58
CA VAL A 450 10.30 1.17 -16.73
C VAL A 450 8.96 1.83 -17.06
N ILE A 451 8.91 3.15 -17.01
CA ILE A 451 7.71 3.94 -17.31
C ILE A 451 7.17 3.60 -18.71
N TRP A 452 8.04 3.58 -19.71
CA TRP A 452 7.62 3.26 -21.07
C TRP A 452 7.15 1.80 -21.21
N TRP A 453 7.79 0.84 -20.53
CA TRP A 453 7.37 -0.55 -20.56
C TRP A 453 5.98 -0.78 -19.97
N ASP A 454 5.65 -0.06 -18.91
CA ASP A 454 4.31 -0.06 -18.32
C ASP A 454 3.28 0.67 -19.18
N ALA A 455 3.63 1.81 -19.76
CA ALA A 455 2.81 2.48 -20.76
C ALA A 455 2.44 1.56 -21.94
N LEU A 456 3.40 0.76 -22.43
CA LEU A 456 3.16 -0.23 -23.49
C LEU A 456 2.18 -1.33 -23.06
N LYS A 457 2.21 -1.76 -21.79
CA LYS A 457 1.25 -2.73 -21.23
C LYS A 457 -0.14 -2.12 -21.08
N ALA A 458 -0.23 -0.92 -20.49
CA ALA A 458 -1.49 -0.19 -20.31
C ALA A 458 -2.19 0.08 -21.65
N GLY A 459 -1.43 0.52 -22.66
CA GLY A 459 -1.92 0.70 -24.03
C GLY A 459 -2.21 -0.59 -24.80
N GLN A 460 -2.04 -1.77 -24.20
CA GLN A 460 -2.17 -3.09 -24.83
C GLN A 460 -1.32 -3.22 -26.12
N ILE A 461 -0.21 -2.49 -26.17
CA ILE A 461 0.77 -2.58 -27.26
C ILE A 461 1.54 -3.88 -27.12
N ILE A 462 1.84 -4.27 -25.89
CA ILE A 462 2.57 -5.50 -25.58
C ILE A 462 1.79 -6.39 -24.63
N GLU A 463 2.07 -7.69 -24.71
CA GLU A 463 1.69 -8.69 -23.72
C GLU A 463 2.95 -9.42 -23.27
N VAL A 464 3.18 -9.46 -21.96
CA VAL A 464 4.34 -10.13 -21.37
C VAL A 464 3.91 -11.47 -20.79
N THR A 465 4.45 -12.54 -21.35
CA THR A 465 4.33 -13.89 -20.81
C THR A 465 5.56 -14.22 -19.95
N LYS A 466 5.54 -15.37 -19.27
CA LYS A 466 6.66 -15.84 -18.44
C LYS A 466 8.04 -15.84 -19.10
N THR A 467 8.12 -15.93 -20.43
CA THR A 467 9.41 -16.00 -21.15
C THR A 467 9.51 -15.14 -22.40
N ARG A 468 8.41 -14.50 -22.83
CA ARG A 468 8.40 -13.67 -24.04
C ARG A 468 7.50 -12.44 -23.90
N VAL A 469 7.93 -11.35 -24.49
CA VAL A 469 7.07 -10.21 -24.86
C VAL A 469 6.55 -10.44 -26.27
N ARG A 470 5.25 -10.21 -26.48
CA ARG A 470 4.58 -10.26 -27.78
C ARG A 470 3.82 -8.96 -28.02
N LEU A 471 3.43 -8.72 -29.27
CA LEU A 471 2.48 -7.67 -29.58
C LEU A 471 1.13 -8.04 -28.96
N GLY A 472 0.63 -7.14 -28.11
CA GLY A 472 -0.73 -7.19 -27.58
C GLY A 472 -1.74 -6.81 -28.66
N ARG A 473 -3.02 -6.75 -28.29
CA ARG A 473 -4.12 -6.49 -29.24
C ARG A 473 -3.89 -5.22 -30.06
N GLN A 474 -3.52 -4.12 -29.42
CA GLN A 474 -3.32 -2.84 -30.12
C GLN A 474 -2.00 -2.82 -30.87
N GLY A 475 -0.95 -3.45 -30.32
CA GLY A 475 0.33 -3.60 -31.00
C GLY A 475 0.22 -4.35 -32.32
N GLN A 476 -0.62 -5.39 -32.38
CA GLN A 476 -0.89 -6.15 -33.62
C GLN A 476 -1.59 -5.28 -34.68
N ARG A 477 -2.56 -4.47 -34.27
CA ARG A 477 -3.28 -3.55 -35.18
C ARG A 477 -2.35 -2.48 -35.75
N LEU A 478 -1.55 -1.86 -34.89
CA LEU A 478 -0.53 -0.89 -35.31
C LEU A 478 0.53 -1.53 -36.21
N HIS A 479 0.94 -2.77 -35.92
CA HIS A 479 1.84 -3.53 -36.79
C HIS A 479 1.24 -3.81 -38.17
N ALA A 480 -0.07 -4.04 -38.23
CA ALA A 480 -0.83 -4.20 -39.48
C ALA A 480 -1.08 -2.86 -40.22
N GLY A 481 -0.62 -1.74 -39.69
CA GLY A 481 -0.74 -0.41 -40.29
C GLY A 481 -2.05 0.31 -39.96
N GLU A 482 -2.82 -0.16 -38.99
CA GLU A 482 -3.97 0.59 -38.49
C GLU A 482 -3.52 1.87 -37.78
N PRO A 483 -4.31 2.96 -37.85
CA PRO A 483 -3.96 4.22 -37.21
C PRO A 483 -4.05 4.12 -35.69
N TRP A 484 -3.31 5.00 -35.02
CA TRP A 484 -3.45 5.25 -33.59
C TRP A 484 -4.84 5.81 -33.27
N THR A 485 -5.39 5.45 -32.11
CA THR A 485 -6.64 6.01 -31.59
C THR A 485 -6.37 6.79 -30.31
N THR A 486 -7.22 7.77 -30.02
CA THR A 486 -7.16 8.55 -28.77
C THR A 486 -7.17 7.67 -27.53
N SER A 487 -8.02 6.66 -27.49
CA SER A 487 -8.05 5.69 -26.38
C SER A 487 -6.70 4.98 -26.14
N VAL A 488 -5.98 4.58 -27.20
CA VAL A 488 -4.66 3.93 -27.05
C VAL A 488 -3.61 4.93 -26.58
N MET A 489 -3.62 6.15 -27.12
CA MET A 489 -2.72 7.23 -26.69
C MET A 489 -2.93 7.58 -25.21
N ASP A 490 -4.19 7.73 -24.81
CA ASP A 490 -4.59 8.06 -23.44
C ASP A 490 -4.14 6.97 -22.47
N SER A 491 -4.39 5.70 -22.79
CA SER A 491 -3.98 4.58 -21.94
C SER A 491 -2.45 4.49 -21.77
N MET A 492 -1.69 4.83 -22.82
CA MET A 492 -0.22 4.85 -22.73
C MET A 492 0.28 6.00 -21.86
N ILE A 493 -0.32 7.18 -21.97
CA ILE A 493 0.08 8.35 -21.18
C ILE A 493 -0.32 8.13 -19.71
N GLU A 494 -1.55 7.72 -19.47
CA GLU A 494 -2.09 7.41 -18.15
C GLU A 494 -1.23 6.37 -17.43
N GLY A 495 -0.99 5.20 -18.04
CA GLY A 495 -0.15 4.16 -17.42
C GLY A 495 1.32 4.56 -17.27
N GLY A 496 1.83 5.44 -18.15
CA GLY A 496 3.17 6.00 -18.00
C GLY A 496 3.28 6.94 -16.80
N VAL A 497 2.30 7.83 -16.63
CA VAL A 497 2.25 8.75 -15.48
C VAL A 497 2.01 7.98 -14.18
N GLU A 498 1.06 7.05 -14.17
CA GLU A 498 0.78 6.16 -13.04
C GLU A 498 2.07 5.47 -12.57
N MET A 499 2.82 4.85 -13.48
CA MET A 499 4.07 4.17 -13.14
C MET A 499 5.20 5.14 -12.75
N GLY A 500 5.25 6.31 -13.38
CA GLY A 500 6.24 7.34 -13.04
C GLY A 500 6.05 7.87 -11.62
N VAL A 501 4.81 8.17 -11.25
CA VAL A 501 4.43 8.53 -9.88
C VAL A 501 4.65 7.38 -8.93
N ALA A 502 4.29 6.15 -9.33
CA ALA A 502 4.44 5.00 -8.47
C ALA A 502 5.90 4.72 -8.08
N ASN A 503 6.82 4.78 -9.04
CA ASN A 503 8.24 4.63 -8.71
C ASN A 503 8.78 5.79 -7.87
N PHE A 504 8.28 7.01 -8.08
CA PHE A 504 8.61 8.14 -7.21
C PHE A 504 8.19 7.87 -5.77
N CYS A 505 6.97 7.38 -5.56
CA CYS A 505 6.50 7.03 -4.23
C CYS A 505 7.38 5.94 -3.60
N ILE A 506 7.78 4.92 -4.36
CA ILE A 506 8.65 3.85 -3.83
C ILE A 506 10.06 4.37 -3.48
N ASP A 507 10.72 5.11 -4.38
CA ASP A 507 12.13 5.53 -4.22
C ASP A 507 12.35 6.50 -3.05
N GLU A 508 11.34 7.29 -2.70
CA GLU A 508 11.37 8.24 -1.56
C GLU A 508 10.94 7.59 -0.22
N GLY A 509 10.73 6.27 -0.20
CA GLY A 509 10.35 5.53 1.01
C GLY A 509 8.92 5.85 1.48
N PHE A 510 7.97 5.96 0.56
CA PHE A 510 6.56 6.06 0.92
C PHE A 510 6.12 4.73 1.54
N ASP A 511 5.98 4.70 2.87
CA ASP A 511 5.37 3.57 3.56
C ASP A 511 3.90 3.47 3.13
N SER A 512 3.41 2.26 2.88
CA SER A 512 2.10 2.00 2.27
C SER A 512 0.90 2.24 3.20
N GLY A 513 1.06 3.15 4.16
CA GLY A 513 0.02 3.59 5.09
C GLY A 513 -0.19 5.08 4.93
N TYR A 514 -1.45 5.50 4.92
CA TYR A 514 -1.87 6.90 5.10
C TYR A 514 -1.52 7.38 6.53
N GLY A 515 -0.23 7.40 6.88
CA GLY A 515 0.28 8.14 8.02
C GLY A 515 0.41 9.62 7.70
N LYS A 516 0.63 10.45 8.74
CA LYS A 516 0.74 11.93 8.66
C LYS A 516 1.75 12.44 7.60
N ASP A 517 2.69 11.62 7.14
CA ASP A 517 3.66 11.94 6.08
C ASP A 517 3.14 11.71 4.65
N GLY A 518 2.16 10.82 4.44
CA GLY A 518 1.63 10.47 3.12
C GLY A 518 0.75 11.57 2.51
N SER A 519 -0.16 12.14 3.31
CA SER A 519 -1.08 13.20 2.87
C SER A 519 -0.34 14.49 2.48
N ALA A 520 0.63 14.93 3.29
CA ALA A 520 1.45 16.12 3.00
C ALA A 520 2.27 15.97 1.70
N ARG A 521 2.78 14.78 1.41
CA ARG A 521 3.63 14.53 0.22
C ARG A 521 2.81 14.31 -1.05
N VAL A 522 1.62 13.72 -0.94
CA VAL A 522 0.64 13.72 -2.03
C VAL A 522 0.14 15.14 -2.31
N MET A 523 -0.08 15.97 -1.28
CA MET A 523 -0.33 17.40 -1.46
C MET A 523 0.81 18.10 -2.20
N PHE A 524 2.08 17.71 -2.03
CA PHE A 524 3.18 18.25 -2.85
C PHE A 524 3.15 17.78 -4.29
N LEU A 525 2.76 16.52 -4.54
CA LEU A 525 2.56 16.03 -5.89
C LEU A 525 1.40 16.77 -6.56
N ILE A 526 0.28 16.98 -5.85
CA ILE A 526 -0.85 17.79 -6.29
C ILE A 526 -0.37 19.22 -6.55
N ALA A 527 0.27 19.90 -5.62
CA ALA A 527 0.77 21.27 -5.81
C ALA A 527 1.76 21.39 -6.98
N ALA A 528 2.67 20.42 -7.14
CA ALA A 528 3.64 20.38 -8.23
C ALA A 528 2.98 20.15 -9.60
N THR A 529 1.92 19.35 -9.65
CA THR A 529 1.23 18.97 -10.90
C THR A 529 0.05 19.86 -11.24
N HIS A 530 -0.58 20.45 -10.24
CA HIS A 530 -1.63 21.46 -10.34
C HIS A 530 -1.10 22.71 -11.06
N GLY A 531 0.12 23.15 -10.76
CA GLY A 531 0.80 24.20 -11.54
C GLY A 531 1.16 23.77 -12.97
N ALA A 532 1.31 22.46 -13.20
CA ALA A 532 1.65 21.90 -14.51
C ALA A 532 0.41 21.75 -15.42
N ILE A 533 -0.77 21.47 -14.85
CA ILE A 533 -2.06 21.42 -15.55
C ILE A 533 -2.59 22.86 -15.68
N ARG A 534 -2.32 23.51 -16.82
CA ARG A 534 -2.52 24.96 -17.10
C ARG A 534 -3.91 25.58 -16.82
N HIS A 535 -4.89 24.80 -16.38
CA HIS A 535 -6.28 25.22 -16.15
C HIS A 535 -6.78 25.04 -14.71
N ALA A 536 -5.97 24.45 -13.84
CA ALA A 536 -6.34 24.25 -12.45
C ALA A 536 -6.23 25.58 -11.65
N PRO A 537 -7.18 25.88 -10.73
CA PRO A 537 -7.23 27.13 -9.97
C PRO A 537 -6.02 27.26 -9.02
N SER A 538 -5.07 28.15 -9.30
CA SER A 538 -3.79 28.23 -8.57
C SER A 538 -3.97 28.13 -7.06
N ILE A 539 -3.40 27.10 -6.44
CA ILE A 539 -3.30 27.02 -4.98
C ILE A 539 -2.52 28.25 -4.52
N ASP A 540 -3.06 29.00 -3.55
CA ASP A 540 -2.36 30.14 -2.97
C ASP A 540 -1.15 29.63 -2.19
N THR A 541 0.02 29.68 -2.84
CA THR A 541 1.28 29.21 -2.26
C THR A 541 1.90 30.22 -1.29
N SER A 542 1.28 31.39 -1.07
CA SER A 542 1.85 32.44 -0.22
C SER A 542 1.85 32.10 1.28
N GLU A 543 1.06 31.12 1.69
CA GLU A 543 1.00 30.59 3.06
C GLU A 543 1.83 29.31 3.25
N ILE A 544 2.45 28.79 2.18
CA ILE A 544 3.29 27.60 2.23
C ILE A 544 4.65 27.96 2.85
N ASP A 545 5.05 27.22 3.89
CA ASP A 545 6.33 27.45 4.54
C ASP A 545 7.53 27.14 3.59
N PRO A 546 8.71 27.74 3.82
CA PRO A 546 9.86 27.58 2.94
C PRO A 546 10.38 26.15 2.78
N GLU A 547 10.25 25.30 3.80
CA GLU A 547 10.68 23.90 3.76
C GLU A 547 9.76 23.09 2.84
N THR A 548 8.46 23.36 2.94
CA THR A 548 7.45 22.79 2.06
C THR A 548 7.64 23.22 0.59
N PHE A 549 8.02 24.48 0.34
CA PHE A 549 8.30 24.96 -1.00
C PHE A 549 9.54 24.27 -1.62
N GLU A 550 10.61 24.06 -0.85
CA GLU A 550 11.82 23.35 -1.30
C GLU A 550 11.51 21.89 -1.66
N ARG A 551 10.62 21.24 -0.91
CA ARG A 551 10.13 19.87 -1.20
C ARG A 551 9.32 19.82 -2.50
N ILE A 552 8.45 20.78 -2.77
CA ILE A 552 7.72 20.87 -4.07
C ILE A 552 8.70 21.02 -5.24
N ASP A 553 9.74 21.86 -5.09
CA ASP A 553 10.78 22.06 -6.09
C ASP A 553 11.64 20.79 -6.32
N HIS A 554 11.83 19.98 -5.28
CA HIS A 554 12.46 18.66 -5.37
C HIS A 554 11.58 17.67 -6.13
N THR A 555 10.29 17.59 -5.79
CA THR A 555 9.31 16.73 -6.47
C THR A 555 9.22 17.02 -7.96
N LYS A 556 9.28 18.30 -8.38
CA LYS A 556 9.29 18.68 -9.80
C LYS A 556 10.51 18.15 -10.56
N GLN A 557 11.69 18.08 -9.91
CA GLN A 557 12.91 17.56 -10.55
C GLN A 557 12.82 16.05 -10.81
N LEU A 558 12.00 15.34 -10.04
CA LEU A 558 11.79 13.90 -10.13
C LEU A 558 10.85 13.50 -11.29
N PHE A 559 10.16 14.46 -11.92
CA PHE A 559 9.48 14.26 -13.21
C PHE A 559 10.41 14.19 -14.42
N GLY A 560 11.74 14.30 -14.23
CA GLY A 560 12.74 14.19 -15.29
C GLY A 560 12.49 13.04 -16.29
N PRO A 561 12.20 11.81 -15.84
CA PRO A 561 11.85 10.70 -16.74
C PRO A 561 10.60 10.97 -17.59
N LEU A 562 9.52 11.51 -17.01
CA LEU A 562 8.28 11.86 -17.75
C LEU A 562 8.53 12.98 -18.78
N CYS A 563 9.37 13.95 -18.44
CA CYS A 563 9.84 14.99 -19.36
C CYS A 563 10.66 14.40 -20.52
N SER A 564 11.58 13.47 -20.23
CA SER A 564 12.41 12.83 -21.25
C SER A 564 11.59 11.99 -22.25
N LEU A 565 10.46 11.44 -21.80
CA LEU A 565 9.51 10.71 -22.64
C LEU A 565 8.61 11.65 -23.47
N GLY A 566 8.65 12.95 -23.19
CA GLY A 566 7.82 13.98 -23.80
C GLY A 566 6.37 13.95 -23.33
N ILE A 567 6.09 13.34 -22.17
CA ILE A 567 4.78 13.37 -21.54
C ILE A 567 4.56 14.74 -20.90
N PHE A 568 5.58 15.25 -20.22
CA PHE A 568 5.62 16.61 -19.66
C PHE A 568 6.62 17.48 -20.44
N GLU A 569 6.43 18.79 -20.38
CA GLU A 569 7.34 19.80 -20.91
C GLU A 569 8.14 20.42 -19.76
N GLN A 570 9.47 20.49 -19.90
CA GLN A 570 10.34 21.13 -18.91
C GLN A 570 10.77 22.52 -19.36
N ASN A 571 10.49 23.53 -18.54
CA ASN A 571 10.88 24.93 -18.74
C ASN A 571 11.72 25.41 -17.55
N GLY A 572 13.02 25.09 -17.56
CA GLY A 572 13.89 25.35 -16.41
C GLY A 572 13.54 24.43 -15.25
N LYS A 573 13.13 25.00 -14.11
CA LYS A 573 12.63 24.24 -12.94
C LYS A 573 11.13 23.91 -13.04
N ASP A 574 10.41 24.59 -13.92
CA ASP A 574 8.98 24.38 -14.07
C ASP A 574 8.69 23.23 -15.02
N VAL A 575 7.61 22.51 -14.71
CA VAL A 575 7.11 21.39 -15.48
C VAL A 575 5.68 21.74 -15.89
N ALA A 576 5.33 21.46 -17.15
CA ALA A 576 4.00 21.71 -17.69
C ALA A 576 3.45 20.48 -18.39
N VAL A 577 2.14 20.29 -18.31
CA VAL A 577 1.42 19.24 -19.02
C VAL A 577 0.84 19.84 -20.31
N PRO A 578 1.13 19.25 -21.50
CA PRO A 578 0.44 19.65 -22.72
C PRO A 578 -1.06 19.46 -22.58
N VAL A 579 -1.85 20.46 -22.98
CA VAL A 579 -3.33 20.44 -22.82
C VAL A 579 -3.97 19.20 -23.45
N ALA A 580 -3.39 18.68 -24.54
CA ALA A 580 -3.82 17.45 -25.19
C ALA A 580 -3.84 16.21 -24.28
N TRP A 581 -3.10 16.25 -23.17
CA TRP A 581 -2.89 15.15 -22.22
C TRP A 581 -3.35 15.45 -20.81
N GLY A 582 -3.98 16.60 -20.56
CA GLY A 582 -4.39 17.01 -19.21
C GLY A 582 -5.19 15.93 -18.48
N GLY A 583 -6.23 15.40 -19.12
CA GLY A 583 -7.08 14.35 -18.58
C GLY A 583 -6.35 13.02 -18.31
N PRO A 584 -5.71 12.40 -19.32
CA PRO A 584 -4.91 11.18 -19.11
C PRO A 584 -3.80 11.32 -18.06
N VAL A 585 -3.14 12.48 -17.99
CA VAL A 585 -2.15 12.77 -16.96
C VAL A 585 -2.81 12.86 -15.59
N ALA A 586 -3.90 13.60 -15.43
CA ALA A 586 -4.60 13.72 -14.16
C ALA A 586 -5.09 12.36 -13.62
N ARG A 587 -5.66 11.51 -14.49
CA ARG A 587 -6.01 10.13 -14.13
C ARG A 587 -4.80 9.30 -13.70
N GLY A 588 -3.70 9.38 -14.45
CA GLY A 588 -2.48 8.66 -14.11
C GLY A 588 -1.87 9.14 -12.78
N LEU A 589 -1.95 10.44 -12.49
CA LEU A 589 -1.53 11.00 -11.19
C LEU A 589 -2.38 10.44 -10.05
N LEU A 590 -3.71 10.50 -10.19
CA LEU A 590 -4.66 9.97 -9.21
C LEU A 590 -4.42 8.47 -8.98
N GLN A 591 -4.35 7.67 -10.05
CA GLN A 591 -4.08 6.23 -9.96
C GLN A 591 -2.72 5.91 -9.38
N GLY A 592 -1.67 6.67 -9.71
CA GLY A 592 -0.36 6.51 -9.11
C GLY A 592 -0.42 6.74 -7.61
N VAL A 593 -0.95 7.87 -7.18
CA VAL A 593 -1.08 8.23 -5.75
C VAL A 593 -1.89 7.20 -4.96
N THR A 594 -3.02 6.77 -5.51
CA THR A 594 -3.97 5.83 -4.87
C THR A 594 -3.58 4.36 -5.06
N ARG A 595 -2.44 4.09 -5.70
CA ARG A 595 -1.98 2.73 -5.90
C ARG A 595 -1.57 2.14 -4.56
N ASP A 596 -2.13 1.01 -4.18
CA ASP A 596 -1.63 0.25 -3.03
C ASP A 596 -0.18 -0.20 -3.30
N TYR A 597 0.77 0.43 -2.63
CA TYR A 597 2.19 0.13 -2.71
C TYR A 597 2.52 -1.06 -1.81
N VAL A 598 2.08 -2.26 -2.19
CA VAL A 598 2.53 -3.47 -1.49
C VAL A 598 3.93 -3.82 -1.99
N GLU A 599 4.96 -3.55 -1.17
CA GLU A 599 6.36 -3.95 -1.42
C GLU A 599 6.56 -5.46 -1.66
#